data_AF-D2RFE1-F1
#
_entry.id   AF-D2RFE1-F1
#
_cell.length_a   1.000
_cell.length_b   1.000
_cell.length_c   1.000
_cell.angle_alpha   90.00
_cell.angle_beta   90.00
_cell.angle_gamma   90.00
#
_symmetry.space_group_name_H-M   'P 1'
#
loop_
_entity.id
_entity.type
_entity.pdbx_description
1 polymer ?
#
loop_
_entity_poly.entity_id
_entity_poly.type
_entity_poly.pdbx_seq_one_letter_code
_entity_poly.pdbx_strand_id
1 'polypeptide(L)'
;MTALDSLLSFCKVKEGQFMAKKRLLGSKLRKKQDKNKKGLFRPAKNKEIAEVIRMDTVKGAKQSISELKRLIDKGEITIDEAIKYVNCVANRAKVQLNRKNLSSKEKREFQEIAKLYDDFKERLKKAKAIIGIR
;
A
#
# COMPACT_ATOMS: atom_id res chain seq x y z
N MET A 1 -6.55 48.71 2.29
CA MET A 1 -7.28 47.43 2.26
C MET A 1 -6.55 46.52 1.30
N THR A 2 -5.74 45.65 1.88
CA THR A 2 -4.68 44.87 1.25
C THR A 2 -5.23 43.56 0.69
N ALA A 3 -4.62 43.06 -0.39
CA ALA A 3 -5.00 41.82 -1.10
C ALA A 3 -4.85 40.51 -0.29
N LEU A 4 -4.74 40.62 1.04
CA LEU A 4 -4.66 39.50 2.00
C LEU A 4 -6.04 39.15 2.59
N ASP A 5 -7.05 40.01 2.49
CA ASP A 5 -8.40 39.73 3.02
C ASP A 5 -9.26 38.87 2.08
N SER A 6 -8.91 38.75 0.79
CA SER A 6 -9.63 37.92 -0.16
C SER A 6 -9.28 36.43 -0.11
N LEU A 7 -8.14 36.05 0.49
CA LEU A 7 -7.72 34.65 0.59
C LEU A 7 -8.22 33.95 1.87
N LEU A 8 -8.54 34.69 2.93
CA LEU A 8 -9.09 34.11 4.16
C LEU A 8 -10.58 33.75 4.07
N SER A 9 -11.33 34.35 3.14
CA SER A 9 -12.74 34.02 2.90
C SER A 9 -12.92 32.78 2.01
N PHE A 10 -11.91 32.41 1.22
CA PHE A 10 -11.95 31.21 0.38
C PHE A 10 -11.63 29.91 1.14
N CYS A 11 -10.99 30.02 2.30
CA CYS A 11 -10.54 28.86 3.09
C CYS A 11 -11.61 28.31 4.07
N LYS A 12 -12.72 29.03 4.30
CA LYS A 12 -13.72 28.65 5.33
C LYS A 12 -15.00 28.00 4.79
N VAL A 13 -15.11 27.80 3.47
CA VAL A 13 -16.31 27.21 2.83
C VAL A 13 -16.12 25.72 2.45
N LYS A 14 -14.88 25.21 2.45
CA LYS A 14 -14.60 23.83 2.00
C LYS A 14 -14.52 22.77 3.10
N GLU A 15 -14.86 23.10 4.35
CA GLU A 15 -14.89 22.11 5.44
C GLU A 15 -16.29 21.51 5.68
N GLY A 16 -17.35 22.11 5.13
CA GLY A 16 -18.74 21.69 5.39
C GLY A 16 -19.34 20.68 4.40
N GLN A 17 -18.77 20.48 3.21
CA GLN A 17 -19.44 19.70 2.14
C GLN A 17 -18.83 18.32 1.86
N PHE A 18 -17.64 18.00 2.40
CA PHE A 18 -17.01 16.70 2.13
C PHE A 18 -17.44 15.59 3.11
N MET A 19 -18.01 15.95 4.27
CA MET A 19 -18.42 14.99 5.31
C MET A 19 -19.85 14.45 5.14
N ALA A 20 -20.63 14.95 4.17
CA ALA A 20 -22.05 14.60 4.03
C ALA A 20 -22.40 13.68 2.85
N LYS A 21 -21.49 13.40 1.91
CA LYS A 21 -21.82 12.69 0.64
C LYS A 21 -21.35 11.24 0.52
N LYS A 22 -20.91 10.61 1.62
CA LYS A 22 -20.49 9.18 1.63
C LYS A 22 -21.34 8.27 2.53
N ARG A 23 -22.58 8.66 2.84
CA ARG A 23 -23.51 7.88 3.69
C ARG A 23 -24.71 7.26 2.99
N LEU A 24 -24.91 7.43 1.69
CA LEU A 24 -26.10 6.90 1.01
C LEU A 24 -25.80 6.25 -0.36
N LEU A 25 -24.91 5.26 -0.40
CA LEU A 25 -24.87 4.24 -1.46
C LEU A 25 -24.44 2.88 -0.86
N GLY A 26 -24.97 2.57 0.31
CA GLY A 26 -24.79 1.30 1.01
C GLY A 26 -25.89 0.30 0.67
N SER A 27 -25.98 -0.15 -0.58
CA SER A 27 -26.79 -1.32 -0.95
C SER A 27 -26.47 -1.88 -2.35
N LYS A 28 -25.20 -2.09 -2.68
CA LYS A 28 -24.83 -2.92 -3.85
C LYS A 28 -23.82 -4.00 -3.46
N LEU A 29 -24.38 -5.21 -3.32
CA LEU A 29 -23.70 -6.51 -3.44
C LEU A 29 -22.52 -6.75 -2.49
N ARG A 30 -22.81 -7.00 -1.21
CA ARG A 30 -21.98 -7.93 -0.43
C ARG A 30 -22.11 -9.32 -1.08
N LYS A 31 -21.25 -9.62 -2.07
CA LYS A 31 -21.07 -10.99 -2.56
C LYS A 31 -20.83 -11.86 -1.33
N LYS A 32 -21.75 -12.80 -1.10
CA LYS A 32 -21.71 -13.81 -0.04
C LYS A 32 -20.33 -14.49 -0.14
N GLN A 33 -19.41 -14.16 0.77
CA GLN A 33 -18.09 -14.80 0.79
C GLN A 33 -18.33 -16.29 0.97
N ASP A 34 -17.96 -17.08 -0.02
CA ASP A 34 -18.00 -18.55 0.04
C ASP A 34 -17.16 -19.00 1.24
N LYS A 35 -17.83 -19.37 2.33
CA LYS A 35 -17.22 -19.78 3.60
C LYS A 35 -16.44 -21.11 3.49
N ASN A 36 -16.38 -21.72 2.30
CA ASN A 36 -15.92 -23.10 2.10
C ASN A 36 -14.58 -23.28 1.38
N LYS A 37 -13.83 -22.23 1.00
CA LYS A 37 -12.50 -22.40 0.40
C LYS A 37 -11.38 -22.41 1.46
N LYS A 38 -11.39 -23.40 2.36
CA LYS A 38 -10.30 -23.66 3.32
C LYS A 38 -9.09 -24.34 2.64
N GLY A 39 -8.51 -23.74 1.59
CA GLY A 39 -7.36 -24.30 0.84
C GLY A 39 -6.16 -23.36 0.75
N LEU A 40 -5.05 -23.83 0.18
CA LEU A 40 -3.77 -23.10 -0.04
C LEU A 40 -3.94 -21.87 -0.95
N PHE A 41 -4.87 -21.92 -1.90
CA PHE A 41 -5.10 -20.88 -2.90
C PHE A 41 -6.28 -19.98 -2.53
N ARG A 42 -6.17 -19.28 -1.39
CA ARG A 42 -7.16 -18.27 -1.02
C ARG A 42 -6.94 -17.00 -1.84
N PRO A 43 -8.01 -16.34 -2.31
CA PRO A 43 -7.87 -15.02 -2.87
C PRO A 43 -7.25 -14.07 -1.84
N ALA A 44 -6.49 -13.08 -2.32
CA ALA A 44 -5.95 -12.05 -1.45
C ALA A 44 -7.08 -11.35 -0.69
N LYS A 45 -6.85 -11.07 0.60
CA LYS A 45 -7.83 -10.37 1.45
C LYS A 45 -8.14 -8.98 0.89
N ASN A 46 -7.11 -8.28 0.42
CA ASN A 46 -7.20 -6.98 -0.24
C ASN A 46 -6.74 -7.13 -1.68
N LYS A 47 -7.70 -7.17 -2.61
CA LYS A 47 -7.45 -7.43 -4.04
C LYS A 47 -6.72 -6.28 -4.71
N GLU A 48 -7.17 -5.06 -4.48
CA GLU A 48 -6.59 -3.83 -5.05
C GLU A 48 -5.09 -3.72 -4.71
N ILE A 49 -4.73 -3.96 -3.46
CA ILE A 49 -3.33 -3.94 -3.02
C ILE A 49 -2.53 -5.09 -3.62
N ALA A 50 -3.14 -6.27 -3.77
CA ALA A 50 -2.47 -7.41 -4.39
C ALA A 50 -2.18 -7.18 -5.88
N GLU A 51 -2.99 -6.37 -6.57
CA GLU A 51 -2.75 -5.96 -7.96
C GLU A 51 -1.62 -4.92 -8.07
N VAL A 52 -1.47 -4.04 -7.07
CA VAL A 52 -0.40 -3.05 -7.01
C VAL A 52 0.96 -3.69 -6.74
N ILE A 53 1.00 -4.71 -5.89
CA ILE A 53 2.23 -5.32 -5.40
C ILE A 53 2.83 -6.29 -6.42
N ARG A 54 4.07 -6.01 -6.84
CA ARG A 54 4.79 -6.78 -7.84
C ARG A 54 6.14 -7.27 -7.32
N MET A 55 6.47 -8.52 -7.64
CA MET A 55 7.78 -9.13 -7.36
C MET A 55 8.36 -9.83 -8.60
N ASP A 56 7.78 -9.56 -9.77
CA ASP A 56 8.18 -10.16 -11.04
C ASP A 56 9.51 -9.62 -11.54
N THR A 57 9.74 -8.31 -11.37
CA THR A 57 10.97 -7.62 -11.78
C THR A 57 11.34 -6.54 -10.76
N VAL A 58 12.61 -6.14 -10.75
CA VAL A 58 13.09 -5.00 -9.94
C VAL A 58 12.36 -3.71 -10.30
N LYS A 59 12.10 -3.49 -11.60
CA LYS A 59 11.33 -2.32 -12.07
C LYS A 59 9.89 -2.36 -11.55
N GLY A 60 9.25 -3.53 -11.58
CA GLY A 60 7.92 -3.75 -11.02
C GLY A 60 7.87 -3.41 -9.54
N ALA A 61 8.84 -3.88 -8.75
CA ALA A 61 8.94 -3.57 -7.33
C ALA A 61 9.06 -2.06 -7.06
N LYS A 62 9.90 -1.35 -7.83
CA LYS A 62 10.03 0.11 -7.73
C LYS A 62 8.72 0.83 -8.04
N GLN A 63 8.00 0.41 -9.08
CA GLN A 63 6.68 0.95 -9.41
C GLN A 63 5.66 0.70 -8.30
N SER A 64 5.62 -0.51 -7.74
CA SER A 64 4.75 -0.83 -6.60
C SER A 64 5.03 0.05 -5.39
N ILE A 65 6.30 0.31 -5.06
CA ILE A 65 6.67 1.19 -3.95
C ILE A 65 6.19 2.63 -4.21
N SER A 66 6.37 3.13 -5.43
CA SER A 66 5.88 4.47 -5.81
C SER A 66 4.36 4.57 -5.66
N GLU A 67 3.63 3.55 -6.09
CA GLU A 67 2.17 3.52 -6.00
C GLU A 67 1.70 3.39 -4.55
N LEU A 68 2.35 2.54 -3.73
CA LEU A 68 2.07 2.45 -2.30
C LEU A 68 2.27 3.79 -1.60
N LYS A 69 3.34 4.53 -1.92
CA LYS A 69 3.55 5.88 -1.40
C LYS A 69 2.37 6.79 -1.75
N ARG A 70 1.93 6.79 -3.01
CA ARG A 70 0.78 7.58 -3.47
C ARG A 70 -0.50 7.23 -2.70
N LEU A 71 -0.75 5.95 -2.43
CA LEU A 71 -1.91 5.49 -1.65
C LEU A 71 -1.84 5.95 -0.19
N ILE A 72 -0.65 5.94 0.42
CA ILE A 72 -0.43 6.47 1.78
C ILE A 72 -0.70 7.98 1.81
N ASP A 73 -0.12 8.72 0.87
CA ASP A 73 -0.23 10.19 0.80
C ASP A 73 -1.69 10.63 0.61
N LYS A 74 -2.51 9.83 -0.06
CA LYS A 74 -3.95 10.05 -0.23
C LYS A 74 -4.80 9.60 0.97
N GLY A 75 -4.21 8.92 1.95
CA GLY A 75 -4.95 8.32 3.07
C GLY A 75 -5.83 7.13 2.66
N GLU A 76 -5.57 6.50 1.51
CA GLU A 76 -6.29 5.30 1.05
C GLU A 76 -5.83 4.06 1.83
N ILE A 77 -4.58 4.05 2.31
CA ILE A 77 -4.03 3.03 3.20
C ILE A 77 -3.28 3.66 4.37
N THR A 78 -3.28 2.98 5.51
CA THR A 78 -2.50 3.40 6.67
C THR A 78 -1.03 2.96 6.56
N ILE A 79 -0.15 3.63 7.29
CA ILE A 79 1.27 3.26 7.37
C ILE A 79 1.44 1.81 7.88
N ASP A 80 0.62 1.40 8.86
CA ASP A 80 0.68 0.04 9.42
C ASP A 80 0.26 -1.04 8.43
N GLU A 81 -0.75 -0.77 7.61
CA GLU A 81 -1.13 -1.67 6.51
C GLU A 81 -0.02 -1.76 5.47
N ALA A 82 0.55 -0.62 5.06
CA ALA A 82 1.68 -0.58 4.14
C ALA A 82 2.86 -1.41 4.67
N ILE A 83 3.23 -1.25 5.95
CA ILE A 83 4.29 -2.04 6.61
C ILE A 83 3.99 -3.54 6.53
N LYS A 84 2.74 -3.97 6.81
CA LYS A 84 2.34 -5.38 6.70
C LYS A 84 2.51 -5.89 5.28
N TYR A 85 2.04 -5.14 4.29
CA TYR A 85 2.12 -5.54 2.89
C TYR A 85 3.56 -5.70 2.41
N VAL A 86 4.40 -4.68 2.64
CA VAL A 86 5.80 -4.70 2.19
C VAL A 86 6.59 -5.81 2.88
N ASN A 87 6.30 -6.08 4.16
CA ASN A 87 6.94 -7.17 4.90
C ASN A 87 6.57 -8.55 4.32
N CYS A 88 5.31 -8.77 3.95
CA CYS A 88 4.89 -9.99 3.27
C CYS A 88 5.64 -10.21 1.94
N VAL A 89 5.84 -9.15 1.16
CA VAL A 89 6.51 -9.24 -0.14
C VAL A 89 7.99 -9.49 0.02
N ALA A 90 8.66 -8.78 0.93
CA ALA A 90 10.06 -9.01 1.25
C ALA A 90 10.31 -10.46 1.69
N ASN A 91 9.44 -11.00 2.56
CA ASN A 91 9.55 -12.39 3.00
C ASN A 91 9.30 -13.39 1.86
N ARG A 92 8.34 -13.12 0.96
CA ARG A 92 8.13 -13.95 -0.23
C ARG A 92 9.36 -13.95 -1.15
N ALA A 93 9.94 -12.78 -1.41
CA ALA A 93 11.17 -12.68 -2.21
C ALA A 93 12.33 -13.46 -1.56
N LYS A 94 12.50 -13.38 -0.24
CA LYS A 94 13.49 -14.17 0.52
C LYS A 94 13.24 -15.67 0.42
N VAL A 95 11.98 -16.11 0.51
CA VAL A 95 11.63 -17.54 0.34
C VAL A 95 11.96 -18.03 -1.07
N GLN A 96 11.74 -17.19 -2.10
CA GLN A 96 12.10 -17.54 -3.47
C GLN A 96 13.60 -17.82 -3.63
N LEU A 97 14.46 -17.10 -2.91
CA LEU A 97 15.92 -17.32 -2.95
C LEU A 97 16.36 -18.72 -2.51
N ASN A 98 15.55 -19.43 -1.72
CA ASN A 98 15.86 -20.78 -1.26
C ASN A 98 15.59 -21.86 -2.31
N ARG A 99 15.05 -21.50 -3.48
CA ARG A 99 14.79 -22.44 -4.57
C ARG A 99 16.11 -22.91 -5.20
N LYS A 100 16.25 -24.23 -5.40
CA LYS A 100 17.47 -24.86 -5.94
C LYS A 100 17.76 -24.49 -7.41
N ASN A 101 16.72 -24.19 -8.20
CA ASN A 101 16.83 -23.99 -9.66
C ASN A 101 16.70 -22.50 -10.04
N LEU A 102 17.47 -21.61 -9.40
CA LEU A 102 17.52 -20.19 -9.77
C LEU A 102 18.84 -19.86 -10.48
N SER A 103 18.74 -19.16 -11.60
CA SER A 103 19.90 -18.56 -12.25
C SER A 103 20.52 -17.47 -11.37
N SER A 104 21.80 -17.17 -11.61
CA SER A 104 22.50 -16.08 -10.91
C SER A 104 21.81 -14.73 -11.11
N LYS A 105 21.17 -14.52 -12.28
CA LYS A 105 20.41 -13.30 -12.57
C LYS A 105 19.15 -13.22 -11.70
N GLU A 106 18.34 -14.26 -11.67
CA GLU A 106 17.11 -14.28 -10.87
C GLU A 106 17.41 -14.16 -9.37
N LYS A 107 18.50 -14.79 -8.88
CA LYS A 107 18.95 -14.62 -7.50
C LYS A 107 19.24 -13.15 -7.17
N ARG A 108 19.97 -12.45 -8.06
CA ARG A 108 20.26 -11.02 -7.89
C ARG A 108 18.98 -10.19 -7.90
N GLU A 109 18.05 -10.48 -8.81
CA GLU A 109 16.77 -9.77 -8.89
C GLU A 109 15.94 -9.96 -7.61
N PHE A 110 15.79 -11.19 -7.11
CA PHE A 110 15.05 -11.43 -5.86
C PHE A 110 15.74 -10.82 -4.63
N GLN A 111 17.08 -10.82 -4.58
CA GLN A 111 17.84 -10.11 -3.53
C GLN A 111 17.57 -8.61 -3.56
N GLU A 112 17.60 -7.99 -4.75
CA GLU A 112 17.35 -6.56 -4.90
C GLU A 112 15.89 -6.22 -4.56
N ILE A 113 14.93 -7.04 -4.98
CA ILE A 113 13.51 -6.87 -4.61
C ILE A 113 13.32 -6.95 -3.10
N ALA A 114 13.90 -7.96 -2.44
CA ALA A 114 13.82 -8.09 -0.98
C ALA A 114 14.39 -6.85 -0.28
N LYS A 115 15.56 -6.38 -0.73
CA LYS A 115 16.20 -5.17 -0.21
C LYS A 115 15.34 -3.93 -0.38
N LEU A 116 14.79 -3.69 -1.57
CA LEU A 116 13.93 -2.52 -1.86
C LEU A 116 12.72 -2.45 -0.92
N TYR A 117 12.05 -3.56 -0.69
CA TYR A 117 10.89 -3.60 0.20
C TYR A 117 11.27 -3.48 1.69
N ASP A 118 12.40 -4.06 2.12
CA ASP A 118 12.91 -3.86 3.47
C ASP A 118 13.33 -2.40 3.72
N ASP A 119 14.05 -1.78 2.79
CA ASP A 119 14.44 -0.38 2.87
C ASP A 119 13.21 0.53 2.96
N PHE A 120 12.18 0.24 2.16
CA PHE A 120 10.92 0.99 2.21
C PHE A 120 10.17 0.79 3.53
N LYS A 121 10.12 -0.45 4.06
CA LYS A 121 9.56 -0.76 5.38
C LYS A 121 10.22 0.06 6.49
N GLU A 122 11.55 0.15 6.49
CA GLU A 122 12.27 0.93 7.51
C GLU A 122 12.00 2.43 7.39
N ARG A 123 11.84 2.97 6.17
CA ARG A 123 11.40 4.36 5.97
C ARG A 123 10.00 4.60 6.54
N LEU A 124 9.07 3.67 6.33
CA LEU A 124 7.72 3.76 6.88
C LEU A 124 7.71 3.73 8.40
N LYS A 125 8.52 2.86 9.03
CA LYS A 125 8.66 2.82 10.50
C LYS A 125 9.20 4.14 11.05
N LYS A 126 10.22 4.71 10.40
CA LYS A 126 10.77 6.02 10.78
C LYS A 126 9.72 7.12 10.65
N ALA A 127 8.97 7.14 9.55
CA ALA A 127 7.87 8.09 9.35
C ALA A 127 6.79 7.93 10.44
N LYS A 128 6.40 6.69 10.77
CA LYS A 128 5.45 6.40 11.86
C LYS A 128 5.95 6.97 13.19
N ALA A 129 7.22 6.74 13.52
CA ALA A 129 7.84 7.23 14.75
C ALA A 129 7.85 8.77 14.83
N ILE A 130 8.10 9.45 13.70
CA ILE A 130 8.11 10.93 13.62
C ILE A 130 6.70 11.50 13.78
N ILE A 131 5.70 10.93 13.12
CA ILE A 131 4.32 11.44 13.15
C ILE A 131 3.65 11.14 14.51
N GLY A 132 4.23 10.27 15.34
CA GLY A 132 3.73 9.97 16.68
C GLY A 132 2.44 9.17 16.71
N ILE A 133 2.05 8.56 15.58
CA ILE A 133 0.88 7.67 15.49
C ILE A 133 1.28 6.36 16.17
N ARG A 134 0.86 6.18 17.43
CA ARG A 134 1.04 4.93 18.19
C ARG A 134 0.01 3.89 17.75
#